data_AF-A0A1C6CK22-F1
#
_entry.id   AF-A0A1C6CK22-F1
#
_cell.length_a   1.000
_cell.length_b   1.000
_cell.length_c   1.000
_cell.angle_alpha   90.00
_cell.angle_beta   90.00
_cell.angle_gamma   90.00
#
_symmetry.space_group_name_H-M   'P 1'
#
loop_
_entity.id
_entity.type
_entity.pdbx_description
1 polymer ?
#
loop_
_entity_poly.entity_id
_entity_poly.type
_entity_poly.pdbx_seq_one_letter_code
_entity_poly.pdbx_strand_id
1 'polypeptide(L)'
;MLAIHASMGSGYYAASKSALESISESLKKEVEPLGIKVMIVEPGAFRTNFTGSSLTQSPKAIEDYALTAGTRRIEKKRIMESNLVILIKRHL
;
A
#
# COMPACT_ATOMS: atom_id res chain seq x y z
N MET A 1 1.75 13.01 -5.61
CA MET A 1 0.47 12.67 -6.25
C MET A 1 0.46 11.19 -6.66
N LEU A 2 0.45 10.26 -5.69
CA LEU A 2 0.48 8.81 -5.95
C LEU A 2 -0.88 8.12 -5.70
N ALA A 3 -1.83 8.80 -5.07
CA ALA A 3 -3.10 8.20 -4.65
C ALA A 3 -4.23 8.26 -5.70
N ILE A 4 -4.06 9.01 -6.80
CA ILE A 4 -5.05 9.07 -7.89
C ILE A 4 -4.98 7.89 -8.88
N HIS A 5 -3.90 7.10 -8.88
CA HIS A 5 -3.77 5.92 -9.74
C HIS A 5 -3.93 4.64 -8.90
N ALA A 6 -5.19 4.29 -8.61
CA ALA A 6 -5.50 3.07 -7.87
C ALA A 6 -5.25 1.82 -8.73
N SER A 7 -4.35 0.94 -8.28
CA SER A 7 -4.20 -0.39 -8.87
C SER A 7 -5.31 -1.33 -8.40
N MET A 8 -5.66 -2.32 -9.23
CA MET A 8 -6.65 -3.36 -8.90
C MET A 8 -6.31 -4.04 -7.56
N GLY A 9 -7.30 -4.16 -6.67
CA GLY A 9 -7.10 -4.71 -5.33
C GLY A 9 -6.47 -3.76 -4.30
N SER A 10 -6.34 -2.47 -4.59
CA SER A 10 -5.82 -1.46 -3.64
C SER A 10 -6.63 -0.17 -3.56
N GLY A 11 -7.85 -0.16 -4.10
CA GLY A 11 -8.75 0.99 -4.07
C GLY A 11 -8.99 1.54 -2.66
N TYR A 12 -9.11 0.66 -1.65
CA TYR A 12 -9.28 1.08 -0.25
C TYR A 12 -8.07 1.84 0.30
N TYR A 13 -6.85 1.43 -0.07
CA TYR A 13 -5.61 2.11 0.31
C TYR A 13 -5.46 3.43 -0.43
N ALA A 14 -5.77 3.44 -1.73
CA ALA A 14 -5.75 4.67 -2.53
C ALA A 14 -6.76 5.69 -1.98
N ALA A 15 -8.00 5.27 -1.69
CA ALA A 15 -9.03 6.12 -1.12
C ALA A 15 -8.62 6.74 0.23
N SER A 16 -8.07 5.93 1.15
CA SER A 16 -7.62 6.45 2.44
C SER A 16 -6.43 7.40 2.31
N LYS A 17 -5.52 7.18 1.35
CA LYS A 17 -4.41 8.09 1.07
C LYS A 17 -4.86 9.39 0.42
N SER A 18 -5.79 9.35 -0.53
CA SER A 18 -6.38 10.55 -1.13
C SER A 18 -7.18 11.36 -0.10
N ALA A 19 -7.88 10.69 0.83
CA ALA A 19 -8.61 11.38 1.89
C ALA A 19 -7.69 12.26 2.77
N LEU A 20 -6.42 11.87 2.96
CA LEU A 20 -5.45 12.69 3.69
C LEU A 20 -5.15 14.01 2.96
N GLU A 21 -5.20 14.05 1.63
CA GLU A 21 -5.03 15.28 0.86
C GLU A 21 -6.18 16.25 1.18
N SER A 22 -7.43 15.80 1.08
CA SER A 22 -8.61 16.63 1.36
C SER A 22 -8.66 17.08 2.83
N ILE A 23 -8.37 16.19 3.78
CA ILE A 23 -8.31 16.54 5.21
C ILE A 23 -7.24 17.61 5.45
N SER A 24 -6.07 17.45 4.85
CA SER A 24 -4.95 18.40 5.04
C SER A 24 -5.24 19.76 4.39
N GLU A 25 -5.95 19.77 3.26
CA GLU A 25 -6.41 21.02 2.64
C GLU A 25 -7.40 21.79 3.53
N SER A 26 -8.39 21.09 4.12
CA SER A 26 -9.32 21.71 5.08
C SER A 26 -8.58 22.23 6.30
N LEU A 27 -7.75 21.39 6.91
CA LEU A 27 -7.00 21.72 8.12
C LEU A 27 -6.11 22.94 7.90
N LYS A 28 -5.44 23.04 6.74
CA LYS A 28 -4.62 24.21 6.40
C LYS A 28 -5.42 25.51 6.50
N LYS A 29 -6.64 25.55 5.95
CA LYS A 29 -7.51 26.74 5.96
C LYS A 29 -7.95 27.10 7.38
N GLU A 30 -8.21 26.10 8.22
CA GLU A 30 -8.63 26.29 9.60
C GLU A 30 -7.52 26.87 10.49
N VAL A 31 -6.26 26.44 10.28
CA VAL A 31 -5.14 26.81 11.16
C VAL A 31 -4.28 27.96 10.64
N GLU A 32 -4.49 28.40 9.39
CA GLU A 32 -3.75 29.51 8.78
C GLU A 32 -3.81 30.82 9.60
N PRO A 33 -4.98 31.26 10.13
CA PRO A 33 -5.06 32.46 10.98
C PRO A 33 -4.28 32.35 12.29
N LEU A 34 -3.96 31.13 12.73
CA LEU A 34 -3.17 30.85 13.92
C LEU A 34 -1.65 30.86 13.65
N GLY A 35 -1.24 31.09 12.40
CA GLY A 35 0.16 31.05 11.99
C GLY A 35 0.76 29.64 11.87
N ILE A 36 -0.08 28.59 11.86
CA ILE A 36 0.35 27.19 11.77
C ILE A 36 0.40 26.75 10.30
N LYS A 37 1.43 26.00 9.92
CA LYS A 37 1.59 25.46 8.56
C LYS A 37 1.29 23.97 8.53
N VAL A 38 0.58 23.53 7.50
CA VAL A 38 0.25 22.12 7.24
C VAL A 38 0.99 21.65 5.98
N MET A 39 1.59 20.46 6.06
CA MET A 39 2.28 19.80 4.94
C MET A 39 2.00 18.29 4.99
N ILE A 40 1.73 17.70 3.82
CA ILE A 40 1.70 16.25 3.63
C ILE A 40 2.93 15.80 2.85
N VAL A 41 3.45 14.63 3.21
CA VAL A 41 4.53 13.97 2.47
C VAL A 41 3.95 12.74 1.78
N GLU A 42 4.13 12.68 0.47
CA GLU A 42 3.65 11.57 -0.36
C GLU A 42 4.83 10.74 -0.87
N PRO A 43 5.36 9.82 -0.05
CA PRO A 43 6.45 8.96 -0.48
C PRO A 43 5.98 7.97 -1.55
N GLY A 44 6.89 7.72 -2.49
CA GLY A 44 6.81 6.57 -3.38
C GLY A 44 7.14 5.26 -2.67
N ALA A 45 7.34 4.21 -3.48
CA ALA A 45 7.86 2.95 -2.96
C ALA A 45 9.17 3.18 -2.19
N PHE A 46 9.19 2.74 -0.94
CA PHE A 46 10.34 2.87 -0.05
C PHE A 46 10.75 1.47 0.43
N ARG A 47 12.03 1.28 0.75
CA ARG A 47 12.55 -0.01 1.23
C ARG A 47 12.10 -0.27 2.67
N THR A 48 10.86 -0.69 2.82
CA THR A 48 10.24 -1.09 4.08
C THR A 48 9.60 -2.47 3.93
N ASN A 49 9.28 -3.13 5.04
CA ASN A 49 8.59 -4.41 5.03
C ASN A 49 7.06 -4.27 4.83
N PHE A 50 6.61 -3.13 4.28
CA PHE A 50 5.19 -2.81 4.10
C PHE A 50 4.50 -3.73 3.10
N THR A 51 5.14 -4.02 1.97
CA THR A 51 4.62 -4.91 0.92
C THR A 51 4.91 -6.39 1.17
N GLY A 52 5.74 -6.69 2.19
CA GLY A 52 6.15 -8.03 2.59
C GLY A 52 5.24 -8.61 3.68
N SER A 53 5.80 -8.83 4.87
CA SER A 53 5.06 -9.50 5.96
C SER A 53 3.98 -8.62 6.60
N SER A 54 4.06 -7.30 6.44
CA SER A 54 3.08 -6.36 7.01
C SER A 54 1.77 -6.28 6.22
N LEU A 55 1.74 -6.74 4.97
CA LEU A 55 0.53 -6.73 4.15
C LEU A 55 -0.24 -8.05 4.34
N THR A 56 -1.22 -8.04 5.25
CA THR A 56 -2.09 -9.20 5.47
C THR A 56 -3.09 -9.33 4.32
N GLN A 57 -3.17 -10.53 3.73
CA GLN A 57 -4.16 -10.84 2.71
C GLN A 57 -5.27 -11.69 3.32
N SER A 58 -6.49 -11.53 2.82
CA SER A 58 -7.60 -12.40 3.23
C SER A 58 -7.30 -13.85 2.81
N PRO A 59 -7.47 -14.83 3.72
CA PRO A 59 -7.22 -16.24 3.44
C PRO A 59 -8.23 -16.81 2.43
N LYS A 60 -9.39 -16.16 2.27
CA LYS A 60 -10.40 -16.54 1.29
C LYS A 60 -10.04 -15.96 -0.08
N ALA A 61 -9.79 -16.84 -1.04
CA ALA A 61 -9.76 -16.49 -2.45
C ALA A 61 -11.17 -16.61 -3.04
N ILE A 62 -11.50 -15.71 -3.97
CA ILE A 62 -12.76 -15.73 -4.73
C ILE A 62 -12.36 -15.85 -6.20
N GLU A 63 -12.88 -16.88 -6.86
CA GLU A 63 -12.48 -17.25 -8.23
C GLU A 63 -12.78 -16.15 -9.25
N ASP A 64 -13.92 -15.47 -9.12
CA ASP A 64 -14.34 -14.37 -9.98
C ASP A 64 -13.30 -13.24 -10.10
N TYR A 65 -12.45 -13.07 -9.08
CA TYR A 65 -11.41 -12.03 -9.07
C TYR A 65 -10.03 -12.54 -9.49
N ALA A 66 -9.88 -13.81 -9.89
CA ALA A 66 -8.58 -14.44 -10.16
C ALA A 66 -7.74 -13.65 -11.19
N LEU A 67 -8.36 -13.20 -12.28
CA LEU A 67 -7.71 -12.45 -13.35
C LEU A 67 -7.62 -10.93 -13.09
N THR A 68 -8.18 -10.45 -11.97
CA THR A 68 -8.25 -9.02 -11.63
C THR A 68 -7.51 -8.73 -10.32
N ALA A 69 -8.22 -8.46 -9.22
CA ALA A 69 -7.62 -8.18 -7.91
C ALA A 69 -6.84 -9.40 -7.33
N GLY A 70 -7.14 -10.61 -7.82
CA GLY A 70 -6.44 -11.85 -7.48
C GLY A 70 -4.98 -11.88 -7.92
N THR A 71 -4.62 -11.17 -8.99
CA THR A 71 -3.23 -11.09 -9.48
C THR A 71 -2.25 -10.56 -8.42
N ARG A 72 -2.70 -9.61 -7.58
CA ARG A 72 -1.92 -9.06 -6.45
C ARG A 72 -1.65 -10.06 -5.33
N ARG A 73 -2.40 -11.17 -5.26
CA ARG A 73 -2.13 -12.27 -4.30
C ARG A 73 -0.91 -13.09 -4.70
N ILE A 74 -0.70 -13.28 -6.00
CA ILE A 74 0.35 -14.13 -6.58
C ILE A 74 1.74 -13.57 -6.25
N GLU A 75 1.87 -12.24 -6.19
CA GLU A 75 3.13 -11.54 -5.91
C GLU A 75 3.70 -11.86 -4.51
N LYS A 76 2.84 -11.98 -3.50
CA LYS A 76 3.25 -12.37 -2.14
C LYS A 76 3.73 -13.82 -2.08
N LYS A 77 3.08 -14.72 -2.82
CA LYS A 77 3.44 -16.14 -2.87
C LYS A 77 4.83 -16.34 -3.51
N ARG A 78 5.11 -15.62 -4.61
CA ARG A 78 6.41 -15.64 -5.29
C ARG A 78 7.56 -15.11 -4.42
N ILE A 79 7.31 -14.06 -3.63
CA ILE A 79 8.30 -13.52 -2.68
C ILE A 79 8.57 -14.52 -1.53
N MET A 80 7.53 -15.16 -0.99
CA MET A 80 7.70 -16.19 0.05
C MET A 80 8.49 -17.40 -0.46
N GLU A 81 8.17 -17.92 -1.65
CA GLU A 81 8.88 -19.04 -2.28
C GLU A 81 10.34 -18.67 -2.58
N SER A 82 10.61 -17.46 -3.06
CA SER A 82 11.97 -16.98 -3.33
C SER A 82 12.81 -16.83 -2.04
N ASN A 83 12.22 -16.30 -0.98
CA ASN A 83 12.90 -16.18 0.32
C ASN A 83 13.18 -17.55 0.95
N LEU A 84 12.28 -18.53 0.76
CA LEU A 84 12.48 -19.90 1.22
C LEU A 84 13.66 -20.57 0.48
N VAL A 85 13.76 -20.40 -0.85
CA VAL A 85 14.89 -20.93 -1.64
C VAL A 85 16.22 -20.28 -1.24
N ILE A 86 16.25 -18.96 -1.01
CA ILE A 86 17.45 -18.26 -0.53
C ILE A 86 17.87 -18.75 0.87
N LEU A 87 16.90 -18.99 1.77
CA LEU A 87 17.18 -19.47 3.12
C LEU A 87 17.75 -20.90 3.11
N ILE A 88 17.19 -21.78 2.28
CA ILE A 88 17.70 -23.16 2.09
C ILE A 88 19.11 -23.15 1.51
N LYS A 89 19.40 -22.30 0.51
CA LYS A 89 20.76 -22.16 -0.05
C LYS A 89 21.79 -21.53 0.89
N ARG A 90 21.37 -20.93 2.00
CA ARG A 90 22.27 -20.38 3.03
C ARG A 90 22.64 -21.38 4.13
N HIS A 91 21.94 -22.52 4.20
CA HIS A 91 22.13 -23.57 5.22
C HIS A 91 22.58 -24.92 4.61
N LEU A 92 22.87 -24.94 3.31
CA LEU A 92 23.56 -26.01 2.58
C LEU A 92 24.89 -25.45 2.08
#